data_AF-A0A382VCT2-F1
#
_entry.id   AF-A0A382VCT2-F1
#
_cell.length_a   1.000
_cell.length_b   1.000
_cell.length_c   1.000
_cell.angle_alpha   90.00
_cell.angle_beta   90.00
_cell.angle_gamma   90.00
#
_symmetry.space_group_name_H-M   'P 1'
#
loop_
_entity.id
_entity.type
_entity.pdbx_description
1 polymer ?
#
loop_
_entity_poly.entity_id
_entity_poly.type
_entity_poly.pdbx_seq_one_letter_code
_entity_poly.pdbx_strand_id
1 'polypeptide(L)'
;MSDKLIEVSIYTDGACLGNPGPGGWAAIIYNDTVRTEIAGRDDNTTNNRMEILAAIKGLEAAPEAFNITVYSDSQYLVNTMTKNWKRQKNIDLWDQLDALV
;
A
#
# COMPACT_ATOMS: atom_id res chain seq x y z
N MET A 1 -29.70 5.30 17.02
CA MET A 1 -29.00 4.21 16.31
C MET A 1 -27.61 4.75 16.05
N SER A 2 -26.58 4.17 16.64
CA SER A 2 -25.20 4.59 16.40
C SER A 2 -24.80 4.13 15.00
N ASP A 3 -24.51 5.06 14.10
CA ASP A 3 -23.84 4.73 12.85
C ASP A 3 -22.53 4.03 13.21
N LYS A 4 -22.43 2.73 12.88
CA LYS A 4 -21.21 1.97 13.14
C LYS A 4 -20.14 2.55 12.22
N LEU A 5 -19.13 3.19 12.81
CA LEU A 5 -17.99 3.70 12.06
C LEU A 5 -17.34 2.54 11.30
N ILE A 6 -17.19 2.70 10.00
CA ILE A 6 -16.55 1.70 9.15
C ILE A 6 -15.04 1.84 9.33
N GLU A 7 -14.42 0.76 9.81
CA GLU A 7 -12.97 0.61 9.85
C GLU A 7 -12.51 -0.30 8.71
N VAL A 8 -11.40 0.05 8.08
CA VAL A 8 -10.80 -0.72 6.98
C VAL A 8 -9.36 -1.06 7.33
N SER A 9 -9.01 -2.33 7.19
CA SER A 9 -7.64 -2.82 7.26
C SER A 9 -7.15 -3.15 5.86
N ILE A 10 -5.95 -2.67 5.51
CA ILE A 10 -5.30 -2.95 4.23
C ILE A 10 -4.00 -3.68 4.51
N TYR A 11 -3.84 -4.89 3.99
CA TYR A 11 -2.59 -5.65 4.08
C TYR A 11 -1.88 -5.59 2.74
N THR A 12 -0.60 -5.23 2.74
CA THR A 12 0.15 -4.98 1.50
C THR A 12 1.44 -5.79 1.46
N ASP A 13 1.79 -6.26 0.27
CA ASP A 13 3.06 -6.92 -0.02
C ASP A 13 3.50 -6.60 -1.46
N GLY A 14 4.81 -6.59 -1.69
CA GLY A 14 5.40 -6.34 -3.00
C GLY A 14 6.80 -6.95 -3.12
N ALA A 15 7.03 -7.68 -4.20
CA ALA A 15 8.28 -8.41 -4.41
C ALA A 15 8.68 -8.49 -5.89
N CYS A 16 9.96 -8.70 -6.14
CA CYS A 16 10.52 -8.91 -7.48
C CYS A 16 11.35 -10.19 -7.57
N LEU A 17 11.33 -10.80 -8.75
CA LEU A 17 12.26 -11.84 -9.16
C LEU A 17 13.53 -11.18 -9.70
N GLY A 18 14.47 -10.92 -8.80
CA GLY A 18 15.63 -10.05 -9.07
C GLY A 18 15.29 -8.58 -8.81
N ASN A 19 16.27 -7.78 -8.36
CA ASN A 19 16.01 -6.41 -7.93
C ASN A 19 17.09 -5.45 -8.48
N PRO A 20 16.86 -4.76 -9.61
CA PRO A 20 15.59 -4.70 -10.36
C PRO A 20 15.27 -5.98 -11.15
N GLY A 21 14.00 -6.18 -11.49
CA GLY A 21 13.49 -7.32 -12.26
C GLY A 21 11.96 -7.33 -12.36
N PRO A 22 11.36 -8.38 -12.95
CA PRO A 22 9.92 -8.56 -12.96
C PRO A 22 9.39 -8.65 -11.52
N GLY A 23 8.39 -7.85 -11.21
CA GLY A 23 7.82 -7.76 -9.87
C GLY A 23 6.31 -7.69 -9.86
N GLY A 24 5.75 -7.97 -8.68
CA GLY A 24 4.33 -7.92 -8.40
C GLY A 24 4.06 -7.25 -7.07
N TRP A 25 2.85 -6.73 -6.95
CA TRP A 25 2.32 -6.15 -5.73
C TRP A 25 0.90 -6.69 -5.51
N ALA A 26 0.49 -6.77 -4.25
CA ALA A 26 -0.87 -7.15 -3.87
C ALA A 26 -1.34 -6.37 -2.64
N ALA A 27 -2.64 -6.12 -2.58
CA ALA A 27 -3.30 -5.58 -1.40
C ALA A 27 -4.59 -6.35 -1.09
N ILE A 28 -4.79 -6.64 0.19
CA ILE A 28 -6.05 -7.18 0.73
C ILE A 28 -6.70 -6.06 1.52
N ILE A 29 -7.87 -5.61 1.06
CA ILE A 29 -8.68 -4.59 1.71
C ILE A 29 -9.83 -5.29 2.41
N TYR A 30 -9.92 -5.10 3.72
CA TYR A 30 -10.86 -5.81 4.55
C TYR A 30 -11.61 -4.82 5.44
N ASN A 31 -12.94 -4.88 5.38
CA ASN A 31 -13.80 -4.41 6.48
C ASN A 31 -14.52 -5.64 7.07
N ASP A 32 -15.22 -5.47 8.19
CA ASP A 32 -15.88 -6.57 8.92
C ASP A 32 -16.75 -7.53 8.08
N THR A 33 -17.18 -7.11 6.88
CA THR A 33 -18.11 -7.87 6.03
C THR A 33 -17.59 -8.15 4.63
N VAL A 34 -16.66 -7.35 4.12
CA VAL A 34 -16.17 -7.40 2.73
C VAL A 34 -14.66 -7.52 2.70
N ARG A 35 -14.19 -8.49 1.90
CA ARG A 35 -12.79 -8.69 1.58
C ARG A 35 -12.59 -8.50 0.08
N THR A 36 -11.75 -7.55 -0.29
CA THR A 36 -11.34 -7.28 -1.67
C THR A 36 -9.85 -7.59 -1.82
N GLU A 37 -9.49 -8.36 -2.84
CA GLU A 37 -8.10 -8.63 -3.19
C GLU A 37 -7.79 -7.97 -4.53
N ILE A 38 -6.70 -7.21 -4.59
CA ILE A 38 -6.20 -6.59 -5.81
C ILE A 38 -4.71 -6.86 -5.96
N ALA A 39 -4.26 -7.00 -7.19
CA ALA A 39 -2.87 -7.25 -7.50
C ALA A 39 -2.49 -6.69 -8.87
N GLY A 40 -1.20 -6.45 -9.06
CA GLY A 40 -0.64 -6.02 -10.34
C GLY A 40 0.81 -6.50 -10.49
N ARG A 41 1.34 -6.32 -11.71
CA ARG A 41 2.72 -6.68 -12.06
C ARG A 41 3.37 -5.62 -12.92
N ASP A 42 4.69 -5.56 -12.87
CA ASP A 42 5.55 -4.76 -13.75
C ASP A 42 6.78 -5.58 -14.12
N ASP A 43 7.09 -5.67 -15.41
CA ASP A 43 8.18 -6.51 -15.92
C ASP A 43 9.58 -5.95 -15.57
N ASN A 44 9.69 -4.67 -15.17
CA ASN A 44 10.97 -4.06 -14.80
C ASN A 44 10.82 -3.04 -13.66
N THR A 45 10.84 -3.53 -12.43
CA THR A 45 10.63 -2.73 -11.22
C THR A 45 11.61 -3.13 -10.09
N THR A 46 11.37 -2.63 -8.88
CA THR A 46 12.14 -2.97 -7.67
C THR A 46 11.21 -3.34 -6.52
N ASN A 47 11.71 -4.07 -5.52
CA ASN A 47 10.92 -4.43 -4.34
C ASN A 47 10.25 -3.21 -3.70
N ASN A 48 11.04 -2.16 -3.42
CA ASN A 48 10.55 -0.94 -2.80
C ASN A 48 9.44 -0.26 -3.62
N ARG A 49 9.51 -0.29 -4.97
CA ARG A 49 8.44 0.27 -5.80
C ARG A 49 7.16 -0.56 -5.69
N MET A 50 7.28 -1.89 -5.69
CA MET A 50 6.13 -2.79 -5.53
C MET A 50 5.48 -2.67 -4.15
N GLU A 51 6.27 -2.55 -3.08
CA GLU A 51 5.75 -2.33 -1.72
C GLU A 51 4.96 -1.00 -1.61
N ILE A 52 5.48 0.10 -2.18
CA ILE A 52 4.76 1.38 -2.18
C ILE A 52 3.50 1.31 -3.06
N LEU A 53 3.59 0.69 -4.25
CA LEU A 53 2.45 0.54 -5.14
C LEU A 53 1.32 -0.29 -4.51
N ALA A 54 1.66 -1.32 -3.74
CA ALA A 54 0.67 -2.09 -2.99
C ALA A 54 -0.14 -1.20 -2.03
N ALA A 55 0.52 -0.30 -1.31
CA ALA A 55 -0.13 0.65 -0.41
C ALA A 55 -0.99 1.68 -1.15
N ILE A 56 -0.45 2.29 -2.22
CA ILE A 56 -1.20 3.23 -3.06
C ILE A 56 -2.46 2.59 -3.59
N LYS A 57 -2.34 1.41 -4.21
CA LYS A 57 -3.48 0.73 -4.84
C LYS A 57 -4.48 0.21 -3.82
N GLY A 58 -4.00 -0.22 -2.66
CA GLY A 58 -4.86 -0.53 -1.52
C GLY A 58 -5.70 0.66 -1.08
N LEU A 59 -5.09 1.83 -0.92
CA LEU A 59 -5.76 3.06 -0.50
C LEU A 59 -6.73 3.59 -1.58
N GLU A 60 -6.33 3.58 -2.85
CA GLU A 60 -7.21 4.00 -3.97
C GLU A 60 -8.48 3.14 -4.08
N ALA A 61 -8.38 1.85 -3.76
CA ALA A 61 -9.51 0.91 -3.83
C ALA A 61 -10.28 0.78 -2.51
N ALA A 62 -9.81 1.40 -1.43
CA ALA A 62 -10.50 1.38 -0.15
C ALA A 62 -11.82 2.16 -0.25
N PRO A 63 -12.92 1.64 0.30
CA PRO A 63 -14.16 2.40 0.38
C PRO A 63 -14.00 3.59 1.34
N GLU A 64 -14.90 4.56 1.23
CA GLU A 64 -14.99 5.65 2.21
C GLU A 64 -15.20 5.05 3.62
N ALA A 65 -14.31 5.40 4.55
CA ALA A 65 -14.22 4.82 5.88
C ALA A 65 -13.84 5.90 6.91
N PHE A 66 -14.21 5.68 8.16
CA PHE A 66 -13.84 6.58 9.25
C PHE A 66 -12.35 6.47 9.57
N ASN A 67 -11.80 5.26 9.49
CA ASN A 67 -10.39 4.99 9.75
C ASN A 67 -9.88 3.87 8.86
N ILE A 68 -8.66 4.07 8.32
CA ILE A 68 -7.96 3.08 7.50
C ILE A 68 -6.61 2.77 8.16
N THR A 69 -6.34 1.50 8.39
CA THR A 69 -5.03 1.02 8.88
C THR A 69 -4.34 0.20 7.81
N VAL A 70 -3.14 0.61 7.42
CA VAL A 70 -2.30 -0.11 6.46
C VAL A 70 -1.24 -0.93 7.20
N TYR A 71 -1.21 -2.23 6.92
CA TYR A 71 -0.24 -3.19 7.43
C TYR A 71 0.70 -3.59 6.29
N SER A 72 2.00 -3.44 6.54
CA SER A 72 3.07 -3.87 5.63
C SER A 72 4.26 -4.36 6.45
N ASP A 73 4.95 -5.38 5.97
CA ASP A 73 6.24 -5.83 6.51
C ASP A 73 7.43 -5.05 5.92
N SER A 74 7.19 -4.22 4.90
CA SER A 74 8.18 -3.32 4.33
C SER A 74 8.63 -2.28 5.37
N GLN A 75 9.82 -2.47 5.90
CA GLN A 75 10.47 -1.47 6.74
C GLN A 75 10.69 -0.16 5.98
N TYR A 76 10.93 -0.23 4.67
CA TYR A 76 11.15 0.96 3.86
C TYR A 76 9.87 1.80 3.81
N LEU A 77 8.72 1.19 3.52
CA LEU A 77 7.43 1.87 3.51
C LEU A 77 7.08 2.41 4.91
N VAL A 78 7.06 1.53 5.91
CA VAL A 78 6.59 1.86 7.26
C VAL A 78 7.47 2.92 7.92
N ASN A 79 8.80 2.79 7.88
CA ASN A 79 9.67 3.78 8.53
C ASN A 79 9.69 5.11 7.77
N THR A 80 9.50 5.11 6.45
CA THR A 80 9.39 6.36 5.69
C THR A 80 8.12 7.12 6.07
N MET A 81 7.00 6.43 6.24
CA MET A 81 5.73 7.06 6.63
C MET A 81 5.69 7.47 8.11
N THR A 82 6.29 6.70 9.01
CA THR A 82 6.11 6.89 10.46
C THR A 82 7.31 7.51 11.18
N LYS A 83 8.51 7.48 10.58
CA LYS A 83 9.76 7.95 11.21
C LYS A 83 10.51 8.99 10.40
N ASN A 84 9.87 9.61 9.40
CA ASN A 84 10.44 10.67 8.57
C ASN A 84 11.79 10.29 7.93
N TRP A 85 11.95 9.03 7.48
CA TRP A 85 13.13 8.67 6.69
C TRP A 85 13.17 9.51 5.40
N LYS A 86 14.37 9.97 5.04
CA LYS A 86 14.55 10.85 3.89
C LYS A 86 14.20 10.12 2.59
N ARG A 87 13.24 10.67 1.85
CA ARG A 87 12.86 10.20 0.52
C ARG A 87 13.84 10.74 -0.53
N GLN A 88 14.67 9.86 -1.10
CA GLN A 88 15.63 10.20 -2.16
C GLN A 88 15.33 9.49 -3.49
N LYS A 89 14.53 8.42 -3.46
CA LYS A 89 14.15 7.59 -4.60
C LYS A 89 12.65 7.36 -4.55
N ASN A 90 12.07 6.93 -5.68
CA ASN A 90 10.64 6.65 -5.84
C ASN A 90 9.74 7.85 -5.51
N ILE A 91 10.23 9.07 -5.77
CA ILE A 91 9.52 10.31 -5.45
C ILE A 91 8.17 10.35 -6.18
N ASP A 92 8.12 9.83 -7.40
CA ASP A 92 6.89 9.66 -8.19
C ASP A 92 5.81 8.85 -7.47
N LEU A 93 6.19 7.83 -6.71
CA LEU A 93 5.24 7.02 -5.93
C LEU A 93 4.95 7.65 -4.57
N TRP A 94 5.92 8.30 -3.95
CA TRP A 94 5.69 9.02 -2.70
C TRP A 94 4.71 10.18 -2.88
N ASP A 95 4.83 10.95 -3.96
CA ASP A 95 3.90 12.04 -4.28
C ASP A 95 2.48 11.50 -4.50
N GLN A 96 2.34 10.32 -5.12
CA GLN A 96 1.04 9.65 -5.26
C GLN A 96 0.47 9.18 -3.92
N LEU A 97 1.29 8.58 -3.06
CA LEU A 97 0.87 8.12 -1.75
C LEU A 97 0.47 9.29 -0.85
N ASP A 98 1.23 10.38 -0.86
CA ASP A 98 0.93 11.59 -0.08
C ASP A 98 -0.39 12.24 -0.50
N ALA A 99 -0.83 12.08 -1.75
CA ALA A 99 -2.13 12.59 -2.20
C ALA A 99 -3.33 11.78 -1.65
N LEU A 100 -3.09 10.63 -1.02
CA LEU A 100 -4.11 9.73 -0.47
C LEU A 100 -4.19 9.77 1.06
N VAL A 101 -3.30 10.50 1.74
CA VAL A 101 -3.17 10.52 3.21
C VAL A 101 -3.29 11.91 3.82
#